data_AF-A0A973N5X5-F1
#
_entry.id   AF-A0A973N5X5-F1
#
_cell.length_a   1.000
_cell.length_b   1.000
_cell.length_c   1.000
_cell.angle_alpha   90.00
_cell.angle_beta   90.00
_cell.angle_gamma   90.00
#
_symmetry.space_group_name_H-M   'P 1'
#
loop_
_entity.id
_entity.type
_entity.pdbx_description
1 polymer ?
#
loop_
_entity_poly.entity_id
_entity_poly.type
_entity_poly.pdbx_seq_one_letter_code
_entity_poly.pdbx_strand_id
1 'polypeptide(L)'
;SVAQIEQAMREEHTAGLVLPAHTLKGESRQLGAEPLAKVAELIETTARFCVESHRFPDELVPNVVELRKLFSQTVEQFEKATNPLMTRNPSGGFGRKATNQSFGRI
;
A
#
# COMPACT_ATOMS: atom_id res chain seq x y z
N SER A 1 -7.48 8.70 6.89
CA SER A 1 -6.40 8.15 7.73
C SER A 1 -5.01 8.71 7.39
N VAL A 2 -4.34 8.36 6.27
CA VAL A 2 -2.94 8.81 5.98
C VAL A 2 -2.77 10.34 5.98
N ALA A 3 -3.63 11.08 5.28
CA ALA A 3 -3.54 12.54 5.23
C ALA A 3 -3.72 13.21 6.61
N GLN A 4 -4.50 12.59 7.50
CA GLN A 4 -4.67 13.09 8.88
C GLN A 4 -3.41 12.88 9.71
N ILE A 5 -2.69 11.77 9.51
CA ILE A 5 -1.40 11.50 10.16
C ILE A 5 -0.36 12.53 9.69
N GLU A 6 -0.29 12.81 8.38
CA GLU A 6 0.61 13.83 7.84
C GLU A 6 0.29 15.23 8.35
N GLN A 7 -0.99 15.57 8.45
CA GLN A 7 -1.41 16.86 8.98
C GLN A 7 -1.05 16.99 10.46
N ALA A 8 -1.33 15.96 11.28
CA ALA A 8 -0.95 15.94 12.68
C ALA A 8 0.58 16.02 12.88
N MET A 9 1.37 15.41 11.99
CA MET A 9 2.83 15.61 11.99
C MET A 9 3.21 17.06 11.69
N ARG A 10 2.61 17.67 10.67
CA ARG A 10 2.90 19.05 10.28
C ARG A 10 2.52 20.07 11.35
N GLU A 11 1.45 19.79 12.09
CA GLU A 11 0.95 20.64 13.18
C GLU A 11 1.59 20.33 14.54
N GLU A 12 2.55 19.41 14.60
CA GLU A 12 3.17 18.93 15.83
C GLU A 12 2.15 18.41 16.88
N HIS A 13 1.05 17.84 16.41
CA HIS A 13 -0.08 17.42 17.24
C HIS A 13 -0.02 15.91 17.56
N THR A 14 0.69 15.54 18.64
CA THR A 14 0.90 14.13 19.04
C THR A 14 -0.41 13.35 19.21
N ALA A 15 -1.39 13.89 19.92
CA ALA A 15 -2.67 13.21 20.14
C ALA A 15 -3.45 12.99 18.84
N GLY A 16 -3.29 13.89 17.87
CA GLY A 16 -3.88 13.79 16.53
C GLY A 16 -3.39 12.60 15.71
N LEU A 17 -2.29 11.95 16.10
CA LEU A 17 -1.73 10.79 15.41
C LEU A 17 -2.42 9.48 15.80
N VAL A 18 -2.86 9.37 17.05
CA VAL A 18 -3.23 8.08 17.67
C VAL A 18 -4.42 7.45 16.97
N LEU A 19 -5.53 8.18 16.87
CA LEU A 19 -6.76 7.66 16.26
C LEU A 19 -6.58 7.31 14.78
N PRO A 20 -6.05 8.19 13.89
CA PRO A 20 -5.93 7.83 12.48
C PRO A 20 -4.90 6.71 12.23
N ALA A 21 -3.85 6.59 13.04
CA ALA A 21 -2.92 5.46 12.97
C ALA A 21 -3.60 4.15 13.41
N HIS A 22 -4.39 4.17 14.48
CA HIS A 22 -5.18 3.02 14.95
C HIS A 22 -6.16 2.51 13.89
N THR A 23 -6.93 3.43 13.30
CA THR A 23 -7.87 3.11 12.22
C THR A 23 -7.14 2.51 11.02
N LEU A 24 -6.07 3.17 10.55
CA LEU A 24 -5.31 2.68 9.40
C LEU A 24 -4.69 1.30 9.64
N LYS A 25 -4.19 1.05 10.86
CA LYS A 25 -3.67 -0.26 11.26
C LYS A 25 -4.73 -1.35 11.12
N GLY A 26 -5.93 -1.11 11.64
CA GLY A 26 -7.05 -2.06 11.56
C GLY A 26 -7.46 -2.35 10.11
N GLU A 27 -7.68 -1.30 9.33
CA GLU A 27 -8.06 -1.40 7.91
C GLU A 27 -6.99 -2.13 7.09
N SER A 28 -5.71 -1.80 7.32
CA SER A 28 -4.60 -2.43 6.60
C SER A 28 -4.53 -3.94 6.86
N ARG A 29 -4.74 -4.38 8.12
CA ARG A 29 -4.78 -5.81 8.46
C ARG A 29 -5.96 -6.53 7.83
N GLN A 30 -7.15 -5.92 7.84
CA GLN A 30 -8.34 -6.49 7.21
C GLN A 30 -8.17 -6.69 5.70
N LEU A 31 -7.38 -5.82 5.06
CA LEU A 31 -7.05 -5.89 3.64
C LEU A 31 -5.80 -6.75 3.36
N GLY A 32 -5.11 -7.28 4.37
CA GLY A 32 -3.87 -8.04 4.20
C GLY A 32 -2.65 -7.20 3.80
N ALA A 33 -2.72 -5.87 3.93
CA ALA A 33 -1.62 -4.95 3.69
C ALA A 33 -0.66 -4.89 4.89
N GLU A 34 -0.02 -6.01 5.21
CA GLU A 34 0.79 -6.18 6.43
C GLU A 34 1.93 -5.14 6.60
N PRO A 35 2.70 -4.78 5.56
CA PRO A 35 3.74 -3.75 5.70
C PRO A 35 3.16 -2.39 6.12
N LEU A 36 2.01 -2.01 5.56
CA LEU A 36 1.32 -0.77 5.90
C LEU A 36 0.80 -0.80 7.34
N ALA A 37 0.23 -1.94 7.76
CA ALA A 37 -0.25 -2.14 9.11
C ALA A 37 0.86 -1.99 10.16
N LYS A 38 2.04 -2.55 9.88
CA LYS A 38 3.19 -2.51 10.80
C LYS A 38 3.70 -1.09 11.03
N VAL A 39 3.78 -0.28 9.97
CA VAL A 39 4.19 1.13 10.10
C VAL A 39 3.12 1.94 10.85
N ALA A 40 1.83 1.72 10.55
CA ALA A 40 0.75 2.36 11.28
C ALA A 40 0.75 2.01 12.78
N GLU A 41 1.03 0.75 13.13
CA GLU A 41 1.15 0.30 14.52
C GLU A 41 2.33 0.93 15.26
N LEU A 42 3.49 1.07 14.60
CA LEU A 42 4.64 1.77 15.15
C LEU A 42 4.28 3.23 15.48
N ILE A 43 3.65 3.93 14.53
CA ILE A 43 3.21 5.32 14.72
C ILE A 43 2.22 5.41 15.88
N GLU A 44 1.20 4.54 15.92
CA GLU A 44 0.20 4.53 16.99
C GLU A 44 0.83 4.31 18.37
N THR A 45 1.70 3.29 18.49
CA THR A 45 2.29 2.90 19.77
C THR A 45 3.22 3.98 20.31
N THR A 46 4.09 4.51 19.45
CA THR A 46 5.00 5.61 19.80
C THR A 46 4.23 6.89 20.12
N ALA A 47 3.18 7.22 19.36
CA ALA A 47 2.34 8.38 19.64
C ALA A 47 1.64 8.27 21.01
N ARG A 48 1.07 7.10 21.37
CA ARG A 48 0.46 6.88 22.70
C ARG A 48 1.47 7.13 23.82
N PHE A 49 2.66 6.57 23.70
CA PHE A 49 3.74 6.80 24.67
C PHE A 49 4.13 8.29 24.77
N CYS A 50 4.20 8.99 23.64
CA CYS A 50 4.56 10.40 23.61
C CYS A 50 3.46 11.32 24.13
N VAL A 51 2.18 10.95 23.99
CA VAL A 51 1.06 11.62 24.68
C VAL A 51 1.26 11.56 26.19
N GLU A 52 1.51 10.37 26.73
CA GLU A 52 1.73 10.17 28.17
C GLU A 52 2.98 10.90 28.68
N SER A 53 4.03 10.93 27.87
CA SER A 53 5.30 11.59 28.19
C SER A 53 5.31 13.10 27.87
N HIS A 54 4.20 13.66 27.40
CA HIS A 54 4.07 15.05 26.97
C HIS A 54 5.18 15.52 26.01
N ARG A 55 5.58 14.69 25.04
CA ARG A 55 6.52 15.08 23.98
C ARG A 55 5.93 14.90 22.59
N PHE A 56 6.55 15.55 21.61
CA PHE A 56 6.30 15.30 20.21
C PHE A 56 7.25 14.19 19.68
N PRO A 57 6.74 13.21 18.90
CA PRO A 57 7.56 12.14 18.34
C PRO A 57 8.16 12.52 16.98
N ASP A 58 9.12 13.44 16.96
CA ASP A 58 9.81 13.88 15.75
C ASP A 58 10.56 12.74 15.03
N GLU A 59 10.97 11.70 15.75
CA GLU A 59 11.60 10.53 15.18
C GLU A 59 10.67 9.70 14.27
N LEU A 60 9.35 9.93 14.33
CA LEU A 60 8.38 9.25 13.46
C LEU A 60 8.27 9.86 12.05
N VAL A 61 8.89 11.02 11.79
CA VAL A 61 8.81 11.67 10.46
C VAL A 61 9.20 10.72 9.32
N PRO A 62 10.30 9.95 9.38
CA PRO A 62 10.63 8.97 8.35
C PRO A 62 9.55 7.89 8.17
N ASN A 63 8.94 7.44 9.27
CA ASN A 63 7.88 6.44 9.23
C ASN A 63 6.59 6.98 8.58
N VAL A 64 6.26 8.26 8.78
CA VAL A 64 5.10 8.88 8.12
C VAL A 64 5.33 9.01 6.61
N VAL A 65 6.55 9.35 6.18
CA VAL A 65 6.91 9.34 4.75
C VAL A 65 6.83 7.93 4.16
N GLU A 66 7.36 6.94 4.87
CA GLU A 66 7.26 5.53 4.47
C GLU A 66 5.80 5.06 4.38
N LEU A 67 4.96 5.44 5.35
CA LEU A 67 3.54 5.11 5.38
C LEU A 67 2.82 5.59 4.11
N ARG A 68 3.07 6.83 3.66
CA ARG A 68 2.51 7.37 2.42
C ARG A 68 2.94 6.57 1.19
N LYS A 69 4.23 6.20 1.13
CA LYS A 69 4.77 5.39 0.04
C LYS A 69 4.11 4.01 0.00
N LEU A 70 4.08 3.31 1.14
CA LEU A 70 3.46 1.98 1.26
C LEU A 70 1.98 2.03 0.89
N PHE A 71 1.24 3.03 1.38
CA PHE A 71 -0.17 3.20 1.04
C PHE A 71 -0.38 3.31 -0.47
N SER A 72 0.43 4.13 -1.15
CA SER A 72 0.34 4.32 -2.61
C SER A 72 0.65 3.02 -3.36
N GLN A 73 1.67 2.28 -2.92
CA GLN A 73 2.03 0.98 -3.48
C GLN A 73 0.94 -0.08 -3.25
N THR A 74 0.30 -0.07 -2.07
CA THR A 74 -0.82 -0.96 -1.75
C THR A 74 -2.00 -0.69 -2.66
N VAL A 75 -2.40 0.58 -2.82
CA VAL A 75 -3.48 0.96 -3.75
C VAL A 75 -3.18 0.50 -5.17
N GLU A 76 -1.97 0.75 -5.67
CA GLU A 76 -1.56 0.32 -7.02
C GLU A 76 -1.63 -1.21 -7.18
N GLN A 77 -1.22 -1.98 -6.16
CA GLN A 77 -1.31 -3.44 -6.18
C GLN A 77 -2.77 -3.92 -6.17
N PHE A 78 -3.64 -3.27 -5.40
CA PHE A 78 -5.07 -3.57 -5.39
C PHE A 78 -5.73 -3.26 -6.74
N GLU A 79 -5.42 -2.13 -7.35
CA GLU A 79 -5.92 -1.77 -8.68
C GLU A 79 -5.50 -2.82 -9.72
N LYS A 80 -4.24 -3.26 -9.70
CA LYS A 80 -3.75 -4.34 -10.59
C LYS A 80 -4.46 -5.67 -10.35
N ALA A 81 -4.67 -6.05 -9.08
CA ALA A 81 -5.29 -7.32 -8.72
C ALA A 81 -6.80 -7.36 -9.01
N THR A 82 -7.47 -6.20 -8.96
CA THR A 82 -8.92 -6.09 -9.17
C THR A 82 -9.29 -5.70 -10.60
N ASN A 83 -8.33 -5.42 -11.48
CA ASN A 83 -8.59 -5.08 -12.88
C ASN A 83 -8.86 -6.34 -13.73
N PRO A 84 -10.12 -6.63 -14.11
CA PRO A 84 -10.47 -7.85 -14.85
C PRO A 84 -9.95 -7.85 -16.31
N LEU A 85 -9.50 -6.70 -16.81
CA LEU A 85 -9.03 -6.54 -18.19
C LEU A 85 -7.55 -6.88 -18.36
N MET A 86 -6.74 -6.82 -17.30
CA MET A 86 -5.30 -7.15 -17.35
C MET A 86 -5.02 -8.65 -17.52
N THR A 87 -5.96 -9.52 -17.12
CA THR A 87 -5.86 -10.98 -17.32
C THR A 87 -6.02 -11.41 -18.78
N ARG A 88 -6.45 -10.53 -19.68
CA ARG A 88 -6.51 -10.81 -21.13
C ARG A 88 -5.23 -10.38 -21.81
N ASN A 89 -4.09 -10.95 -21.41
CA ASN A 89 -3.01 -11.06 -22.38
C ASN A 89 -3.43 -12.16 -23.36
N PRO A 90 -3.61 -11.92 -24.67
CA PRO A 90 -3.83 -12.98 -25.64
C PRO A 90 -2.50 -13.73 -25.85
N SER A 91 -2.04 -14.43 -24.82
CA SER A 91 -0.89 -15.33 -24.91
C SER A 91 -1.32 -16.59 -25.66
N GLY A 92 -1.14 -16.55 -26.98
CA GLY A 92 -1.09 -17.71 -27.84
C GLY A 92 -2.46 -18.23 -28.25
N GLY A 93 -2.93 -17.79 -29.41
CA GLY A 93 -4.03 -18.48 -30.11
C GLY A 93 -3.75 -19.97 -30.22
N PHE A 94 -4.67 -20.77 -29.67
CA PHE A 94 -4.80 -22.17 -30.00
C PHE A 94 -5.05 -22.25 -31.51
N GLY A 95 -4.15 -22.92 -32.24
CA GLY A 95 -4.31 -23.13 -33.69
C GLY A 95 -3.41 -22.33 -34.63
N ARG A 96 -2.18 -21.94 -34.24
CA ARG A 96 -1.13 -21.70 -35.25
C ARG A 96 -0.84 -23.03 -35.95
N LYS A 97 -1.64 -23.34 -36.97
CA LYS A 97 -1.38 -24.42 -37.92
C LYS A 97 0.01 -24.21 -38.50
N ALA A 98 0.91 -25.12 -38.16
CA ALA A 98 2.03 -25.43 -39.02
C ALA A 98 1.46 -25.95 -40.35
N THR A 99 1.62 -25.20 -41.43
CA THR A 99 1.48 -25.76 -42.78
C THR A 99 2.76 -25.48 -43.54
N ASN A 100 3.72 -26.35 -43.26
CA ASN A 100 4.76 -26.75 -44.18
C ASN A 100 4.07 -27.32 -45.44
N GLN A 101 3.88 -26.52 -46.49
CA GLN A 101 3.50 -27.01 -47.82
C GLN A 101 4.40 -26.37 -48.88
N SER A 102 5.66 -26.83 -48.90
CA SER A 102 6.50 -26.82 -50.09
C SER A 102 6.52 -28.25 -50.64
N PHE A 103 5.44 -28.64 -51.32
CA PHE A 103 5.40 -29.84 -52.14
C PHE A 103 5.09 -29.41 -53.58
N GLY A 104 6.02 -29.73 -54.50
CA GLY A 104 5.77 -29.75 -55.95
C GLY A 104 5.79 -28.40 -56.67
N ARG A 105 6.96 -28.01 -57.18
CA ARG A 105 7.06 -27.36 -58.50
C ARG A 105 7.86 -28.27 -59.42
N ILE A 106 7.17 -28.74 -60.45
CA ILE A 106 7.70 -29.36 -61.67
C ILE A 106 8.40 -28.27 -62.48
#